data_AF-A0A1T3VTB3-F1
#
_entry.id   AF-A0A1T3VTB3-F1
#
_cell.length_a   1.000
_cell.length_b   1.000
_cell.length_c   1.000
_cell.angle_alpha   90.00
_cell.angle_beta   90.00
_cell.angle_gamma   90.00
#
_symmetry.space_group_name_H-M   'P 1'
#
loop_
_entity.id
_entity.type
_entity.pdbx_description
1 polymer ?
#
loop_
_entity_poly.entity_id
_entity_poly.type
_entity_poly.pdbx_seq_one_letter_code
_entity_poly.pdbx_strand_id
1 'polypeptide(L)' 'MYSEHCMANGSCQRAAPEVFGSTAEGWVVLMDENPSAELRESVVRAA' A
#
# COMPACT_ATOMS: atom_id res chain seq x y z
N MET A 1 10.08 9.84 -12.31
CA MET A 1 11.02 8.75 -11.99
C MET A 1 10.35 7.91 -10.93
N TYR A 2 9.72 6.79 -11.31
CA TYR A 2 9.19 5.84 -10.34
C TYR A 2 10.37 5.03 -9.83
N SER A 3 10.61 5.03 -8.52
CA SER A 3 11.61 4.15 -7.94
C SER A 3 11.09 2.71 -7.99
N GLU A 4 11.92 1.77 -8.40
CA GLU A 4 11.57 0.34 -8.41
C GLU A 4 11.54 -0.28 -6.99
N HIS A 5 11.87 0.53 -5.98
CA HIS A 5 11.92 0.13 -4.59
C HIS A 5 11.02 1.00 -3.73
N CYS A 6 10.55 0.40 -2.63
CA CYS A 6 9.85 1.12 -1.58
C CYS A 6 10.75 2.23 -1.01
N MET A 7 10.29 3.47 -1.07
CA MET A 7 11.01 4.65 -0.55
C MET A 7 10.62 5.00 0.89
N ALA A 8 9.84 4.14 1.56
CA ALA A 8 9.32 4.36 2.92
C ALA A 8 8.63 5.72 3.13
N ASN A 9 8.08 6.33 2.07
CA ASN A 9 7.44 7.66 2.13
C ASN A 9 5.95 7.62 2.54
N GLY A 10 5.40 6.42 2.75
CA GLY A 10 4.00 6.19 3.15
C GLY A 10 2.95 6.50 2.07
N SER A 11 3.33 6.66 0.80
CA SER A 11 2.37 7.02 -0.25
C SER A 11 1.32 5.94 -0.49
N CYS A 12 1.72 4.67 -0.47
CA CYS A 12 0.80 3.53 -0.60
C CYS A 12 -0.27 3.50 0.50
N GLN A 13 0.11 3.74 1.76
CA GLN A 13 -0.83 3.80 2.88
C GLN A 13 -1.81 4.97 2.76
N ARG A 14 -1.36 6.14 2.28
CA ARG A 14 -2.26 7.28 2.06
C ARG A 14 -3.21 7.07 0.89
N ALA A 15 -2.73 6.39 -0.16
CA ALA A 15 -3.47 6.18 -1.39
C ALA A 15 -4.49 5.03 -1.29
N ALA A 16 -4.19 4.00 -0.48
CA ALA A 16 -5.03 2.83 -0.27
C ALA A 16 -4.93 2.32 1.19
N PRO A 17 -5.47 3.09 2.18
CA PRO A 17 -5.41 2.74 3.60
C PRO A 17 -6.18 1.45 3.95
N GLU A 18 -7.08 1.00 3.09
CA GLU A 18 -7.83 -0.24 3.23
C GLU A 18 -7.02 -1.50 2.87
N VAL A 19 -5.87 -1.34 2.21
CA VAL A 19 -4.98 -2.45 1.82
C VAL A 19 -3.65 -2.42 2.58
N PHE A 20 -3.13 -1.21 2.83
CA PHE A 20 -1.83 -1.01 3.46
C PHE A 20 -1.96 -0.45 4.88
N GLY A 21 -1.36 -1.17 5.83
CA GLY A 21 -1.22 -0.74 7.22
C GLY A 21 0.22 -0.35 7.57
N SER A 22 0.46 -0.11 8.86
CA SER A 22 1.80 0.14 9.40
C SER A 22 2.03 -0.64 10.69
N THR A 23 3.23 -1.19 10.89
CA THR A 23 3.64 -1.77 12.17
C THR A 23 3.89 -0.68 13.22
N ALA A 24 4.05 -1.08 14.49
CA ALA A 24 4.42 -0.16 15.57
C ALA A 24 5.76 0.55 15.34
N GLU A 25 6.63 -0.03 14.51
CA GLU A 25 7.94 0.52 14.14
C GLU A 25 7.86 1.44 12.90
N GLY A 26 6.66 1.61 12.32
CA GLY A 26 6.42 2.47 11.16
C GLY A 26 6.65 1.80 9.80
N TRP A 27 6.83 0.48 9.74
CA TRP A 27 6.96 -0.24 8.47
C TRP A 27 5.61 -0.47 7.81
N VAL A 28 5.52 -0.24 6.51
CA VAL A 28 4.31 -0.54 5.73
C VAL A 28 4.15 -2.05 5.59
N VAL A 29 2.93 -2.54 5.80
CA VAL A 29 2.56 -3.95 5.65
C VAL A 29 1.28 -4.09 4.83
N LEU A 30 1.15 -5.20 4.10
CA LEU A 30 -0.12 -5.62 3.53
C LEU A 30 -1.00 -6.17 4.66
N MET A 31 -2.24 -5.67 4.77
CA MET A 31 -3.18 -6.12 5.79
C MET A 31 -3.82 -7.48 5.43
N ASP A 32 -3.88 -7.78 4.14
CA ASP A 32 -4.35 -9.05 3.56
C ASP A 32 -3.40 -9.43 2.42
N GLU A 33 -2.93 -10.68 2.39
CA GLU A 33 -2.07 -11.19 1.31
C GLU A 33 -2.87 -11.40 0.01
N ASN A 34 -4.19 -11.61 0.11
CA ASN A 34 -5.08 -11.86 -1.00
C ASN A 34 -6.30 -10.91 -0.97
N PRO A 35 -6.08 -9.59 -1.09
CA PRO A 35 -7.17 -8.64 -1.09
C PRO A 35 -8.12 -8.91 -2.26
N SER A 36 -9.39 -8.53 -2.08
CA SER A 36 -10.40 -8.69 -3.13
C SER A 36 -9.99 -8.00 -4.44
N ALA A 37 -10.55 -8.43 -5.56
CA ALA A 37 -10.27 -7.82 -6.86
C ALA A 37 -10.53 -6.30 -6.86
N GLU A 38 -11.61 -5.87 -6.18
CA GLU A 38 -11.96 -4.45 -6.04
C GLU A 38 -10.87 -3.65 -5.32
N LEU A 39 -10.33 -4.20 -4.22
CA LEU A 39 -9.24 -3.58 -3.46
C LEU A 39 -7.92 -3.58 -4.23
N ARG A 40 -7.66 -4.61 -5.04
CA ARG A 40 -6.48 -4.63 -5.93
C ARG A 40 -6.57 -3.53 -6.98
N GLU A 41 -7.74 -3.34 -7.57
CA GLU A 41 -7.96 -2.29 -8.55
C GLU A 41 -7.90 -0.89 -7.94
N SER A 42 -8.35 -0.69 -6.69
CA SER A 42 -8.25 0.60 -6.01
C SER A 42 -6.79 1.03 -5.87
N VAL A 43 -5.90 0.11 -5.48
CA VAL A 43 -4.46 0.36 -5.37
C VAL A 43 -3.83 0.79 -6.71
N VAL A 44 -4.16 0.09 -7.80
CA VAL A 44 -3.61 0.40 -9.13
C VAL A 44 -4.05 1.78 -9.62
N ARG A 45 -5.29 2.19 -9.31
CA ARG A 45 -5.82 3.52 -9.70
C ARG A 45 -5.25 4.66 -8.87
N ALA A 46 -4.75 4.38 -7.67
CA ALA A 46 -4.26 5.38 -6.73
C ALA A 46 -2.76 5.70 -6.88
N ALA A 47 -2.05 4.94 -7.74
CA ALA A 47 -0.62 5.08 -8.06
C ALA A 47 -0.39 6.00 -9.26
#